data_AF-A0A517Z224-F1
#
_entry.id   AF-A0A517Z224-F1
#
_cell.length_a   1.000
_cell.length_b   1.000
_cell.length_c   1.000
_cell.angle_alpha   90.00
_cell.angle_beta   90.00
_cell.angle_gamma   90.00
#
_symmetry.space_group_name_H-M   'P 1'
#
loop_
_entity.id
_entity.type
_entity.pdbx_description
1 polymer ?
#
loop_
_entity_poly.entity_id
_entity_poly.type
_entity_poly.pdbx_seq_one_letter_code
_entity_poly.pdbx_strand_id
1 'polypeptide(L)' 'MIQKLKIAGIVLLAVCALIVVLQNTGPVETDILFFTLTLPHAALLFGSVMVGFIIGVFVAGRMLSRRKA' A
#
# COMPACT_ATOMS: atom_id res chain seq x y z
N MET A 1 -6.97 22.64 -19.70
CA MET A 1 -6.60 21.27 -20.12
C MET A 1 -5.90 20.46 -19.01
N ILE A 2 -4.88 21.00 -18.35
CA ILE A 2 -4.10 20.27 -17.32
C ILE A 2 -4.93 19.71 -16.15
N GLN A 3 -5.96 20.43 -15.66
CA GLN A 3 -6.79 19.91 -14.58
C GLN A 3 -7.65 18.70 -14.99
N LYS A 4 -8.21 18.72 -16.21
CA LYS A 4 -8.96 17.57 -16.74
C LYS A 4 -8.07 16.34 -16.92
N LEU A 5 -6.82 16.56 -17.33
CA LEU A 5 -5.82 15.49 -17.47
C LEU A 5 -5.38 14.93 -16.10
N LYS A 6 -5.19 15.78 -15.10
CA LYS A 6 -4.90 15.33 -13.72
C LYS A 6 -6.03 14.50 -13.15
N ILE A 7 -7.29 14.93 -13.32
CA ILE A 7 -8.47 14.19 -12.87
C ILE A 7 -8.55 12.84 -13.59
N ALA A 8 -8.38 12.82 -14.91
CA ALA A 8 -8.37 11.58 -15.69
C ALA A 8 -7.26 10.62 -15.22
N GLY A 9 -6.07 11.12 -14.92
CA GLY A 9 -4.96 10.32 -14.39
C GLY A 9 -5.26 9.73 -13.00
N ILE A 10 -5.85 10.53 -12.10
CA ILE A 10 -6.25 10.06 -10.77
C ILE A 10 -7.34 8.98 -10.87
N VAL A 11 -8.34 9.19 -11.72
CA VAL A 11 -9.42 8.21 -11.96
C VAL A 11 -8.83 6.92 -12.53
N LEU A 12 -7.93 7.00 -13.50
CA LEU A 12 -7.25 5.83 -14.06
C LEU A 12 -6.47 5.06 -12.99
N LEU A 13 -5.68 5.75 -12.16
CA LEU A 13 -4.94 5.12 -11.06
C LEU A 13 -5.87 4.45 -10.04
N ALA A 14 -6.99 5.10 -9.69
CA ALA A 14 -7.97 4.54 -8.77
C ALA A 14 -8.63 3.28 -9.32
N VAL A 15 -9.00 3.27 -10.62
CA VAL A 15 -9.55 2.09 -11.29
C VAL A 15 -8.53 0.96 -11.34
N CYS A 16 -7.28 1.23 -11.70
CA CYS A 16 -6.22 0.24 -11.68
C CYS A 16 -6.01 -0.36 -10.28
N ALA A 17 -5.98 0.47 -9.24
CA ALA A 17 -5.88 0.02 -7.86
C ALA A 17 -7.06 -0.89 -7.48
N LEU A 18 -8.28 -0.53 -7.86
CA LEU A 18 -9.48 -1.33 -7.62
C LEU A 18 -9.39 -2.70 -8.33
N ILE A 19 -8.94 -2.74 -9.59
CA ILE A 19 -8.74 -3.99 -10.35
C ILE A 19 -7.73 -4.87 -9.64
N VAL A 20 -6.60 -4.31 -9.20
CA VAL A 20 -5.57 -5.07 -8.47
C VAL A 20 -6.16 -5.65 -7.17
N VAL A 21 -6.92 -4.87 -6.40
CA VAL A 21 -7.59 -5.38 -5.18
C VAL A 21 -8.51 -6.55 -5.50
N LEU A 22 -9.44 -6.35 -6.46
CA LEU A 22 -10.48 -7.32 -6.79
C LEU A 22 -9.90 -8.60 -7.42
N GLN A 23 -8.82 -8.50 -8.20
CA GLN A 23 -8.17 -9.68 -8.77
C GLN A 23 -7.32 -10.44 -7.74
N ASN A 24 -6.86 -9.78 -6.68
CA ASN A 24 -6.02 -10.37 -5.63
C ASN A 24 -6.84 -10.81 -4.40
N THR A 25 -8.14 -11.10 -4.54
CA THR A 25 -8.96 -11.66 -3.44
C THR A 25 -8.81 -13.17 -3.27
N GLY A 26 -7.95 -13.82 -4.07
CA GLY A 26 -7.65 -15.24 -3.92
C GLY A 26 -7.12 -15.55 -2.51
N PRO A 27 -7.68 -16.55 -1.81
CA PRO A 27 -7.27 -16.90 -0.46
C PRO A 27 -5.89 -17.55 -0.48
N VAL A 28 -5.03 -17.12 0.44
CA VAL A 28 -3.66 -17.61 0.62
C VAL A 28 -3.48 -18.02 2.06
N GLU A 29 -2.96 -19.22 2.27
CA GLU A 29 -2.51 -19.64 3.59
C GLU A 29 -1.17 -18.96 3.89
N THR A 30 -1.14 -18.22 4.99
CA THR A 30 0.03 -17.47 5.42
C THR A 30 0.39 -17.88 6.84
N ASP A 31 1.57 -18.46 7.00
CA ASP A 31 2.12 -18.84 8.29
C ASP A 31 2.91 -17.66 8.89
N ILE A 32 2.38 -17.08 9.95
CA ILE A 32 3.02 -16.00 10.72
C ILE A 32 3.44 -16.54 12.07
N LEU A 33 4.73 -16.88 12.15
CA LEU A 33 5.48 -17.34 13.34
C LEU A 33 4.91 -18.59 14.04
N PHE A 34 3.69 -18.53 14.59
CA PHE A 34 2.95 -19.62 15.22
C PHE A 34 1.46 -19.66 14.82
N PHE A 35 1.03 -18.82 13.88
CA PHE A 35 -0.35 -18.72 13.42
C PHE A 35 -0.45 -19.00 11.93
N THR A 36 -1.38 -19.84 11.52
CA THR A 36 -1.78 -19.99 10.11
C THR A 36 -3.03 -19.16 9.88
N LEU A 37 -2.92 -18.15 9.01
CA LEU A 37 -4.00 -17.24 8.67
C LEU A 37 -4.29 -17.33 7.17
N THR A 38 -5.56 -17.56 6.83
CA THR A 38 -6.05 -17.47 5.46
C THR A 38 -6.43 -16.02 5.15
N LEU A 39 -5.59 -15.36 4.35
CA LEU A 39 -5.79 -13.96 3.96
C LEU A 39 -5.82 -13.85 2.43
N PRO A 40 -6.61 -12.94 1.87
CA PRO A 40 -6.53 -12.67 0.44
C PRO A 40 -5.19 -12.00 0.10
N HIS A 41 -4.63 -12.27 -1.09
CA HIS A 41 -3.40 -11.62 -1.57
C HIS A 41 -3.43 -10.09 -1.45
N ALA A 42 -4.59 -9.46 -1.68
CA ALA A 42 -4.78 -8.03 -1.55
C ALA A 42 -4.52 -7.56 -0.11
N ALA A 43 -5.01 -8.27 0.91
CA ALA A 43 -4.77 -7.91 2.30
C ALA A 43 -3.28 -7.97 2.65
N LEU A 44 -2.56 -8.98 2.14
CA LEU A 44 -1.12 -9.11 2.32
C LEU A 44 -0.34 -7.98 1.61
N LEU A 45 -0.73 -7.64 0.37
CA LEU A 45 -0.09 -6.60 -0.43
C LEU A 45 -0.28 -5.21 0.19
N PHE A 46 -1.53 -4.82 0.48
CA PHE A 46 -1.82 -3.52 1.07
C PHE A 46 -1.33 -3.42 2.51
N GLY A 47 -1.44 -4.50 3.28
CA GLY A 47 -0.90 -4.57 4.64
C GLY A 47 0.61 -4.34 4.67
N SER A 48 1.37 -5.04 3.82
CA SER A 48 2.83 -4.88 3.75
C SER A 48 3.27 -3.49 3.29
N VAL A 49 2.60 -2.94 2.26
CA VAL A 49 2.85 -1.56 1.79
C VAL A 49 2.56 -0.55 2.89
N MET A 50 1.45 -0.70 3.61
CA MET A 50 1.08 0.23 4.69
C MET A 50 2.09 0.20 5.83
N VAL A 51 2.51 -0.99 6.27
CA VAL A 51 3.55 -1.13 7.32
C VAL A 51 4.86 -0.50 6.86
N GLY A 52 5.32 -0.82 5.65
CA GLY A 52 6.55 -0.25 5.09
C GLY A 52 6.49 1.28 4.95
N PHE A 53 5.35 1.81 4.49
CA PHE A 53 5.14 3.26 4.35
C PHE A 53 5.19 3.98 5.71
N ILE A 54 4.48 3.46 6.72
CA ILE A 54 4.48 4.04 8.08
C ILE A 54 5.92 4.08 8.62
N ILE A 55 6.64 2.96 8.56
CA ILE A 55 8.03 2.88 9.01
C ILE A 55 8.89 3.90 8.24
N GLY A 56 8.76 3.95 6.91
CA GLY A 56 9.50 4.88 6.05
C GLY A 56 9.26 6.34 6.41
N VAL A 57 8.01 6.74 6.63
CA VAL A 57 7.64 8.11 7.05
C VAL A 57 8.26 8.46 8.41
N PHE A 58 8.20 7.56 9.39
CA PHE A 58 8.82 7.79 10.71
C PHE A 58 10.33 7.94 10.62
N VAL A 59 11.00 7.06 9.87
CA VAL A 59 12.46 7.10 9.67
C VAL A 59 12.87 8.39 8.95
N ALA A 60 12.23 8.71 7.83
CA ALA A 60 12.49 9.93 7.07
C ALA A 60 12.26 11.18 7.92
N GLY A 61 11.15 11.24 8.66
CA GLY A 61 10.84 12.34 9.57
C GLY A 61 11.92 12.54 10.63
N ARG A 62 12.40 11.46 11.25
CA ARG A 62 13.49 11.52 12.23
C ARG A 62 14.82 11.97 11.60
N MET A 63 15.14 11.52 10.38
CA MET A 63 16.34 11.95 9.66
C MET A 63 16.29 13.44 9.29
N LEU A 64 15.15 13.93 8.81
CA LEU A 64 14.93 15.34 8.50
C LEU A 64 15.02 16.21 9.75
N SER A 65 14.45 15.77 10.87
CA SER A 65 14.53 16.49 12.15
C SER A 65 15.96 16.59 12.68
N ARG A 66 16.83 15.59 12.43
CA ARG A 66 18.24 15.61 12.81
C ARG A 66 19.13 16.49 11.92
N ARG A 67 18.72 16.76 10.68
CA ARG A 67 19.47 17.67 9.77
C ARG A 67 19.21 19.15 10.04
N LYS A 68 18.13 19.46 10.75
CA LYS A 68 17.71 20.83 11.05
C LYS A 68 18.18 21.33 12.42
N ALA A 69 18.71 20.43 13.26
CA ALA A 69 19.34 20.70 14.55
C ALA A 69 20.87 20.61 14.38
#